data_AF-A0A6L6QB32-F1
#
_entry.id   AF-A0A6L6QB32-F1
#
_cell.length_a   1.000
_cell.length_b   1.000
_cell.length_c   1.000
_cell.angle_alpha   90.00
_cell.angle_beta   90.00
_cell.angle_gamma   90.00
#
_symmetry.space_group_name_H-M   'P 1'
#
loop_
_entity.id
_entity.type
_entity.pdbx_description
1 polymer ?
#
loop_
_entity_poly.entity_id
_entity_poly.type
_entity_poly.pdbx_seq_one_letter_code
_entity_poly.pdbx_strand_id
1 'polypeptide(L)'
;MLQPSRRKYRKEQKGRNTGISHSTGTNVSFGEFGLKAVARGRITARQIESARRAMTRHIKRGGRIWIRVFPDKPISNKPAEVRMGNGKGNPEYYVAEIRPGKVLYEMDGVGEELAREAFRLAAAKLPLATTFVVRQVGQ
;
A
#
# COMPACT_ATOMS: atom_id res chain seq x y z
N MET A 1 -10.59 -7.47 4.54
CA MET A 1 -9.45 -6.52 4.47
C MET A 1 -8.18 -7.29 4.77
N LEU A 2 -7.06 -6.93 4.15
CA LEU A 2 -5.78 -7.63 4.34
C LEU A 2 -5.27 -7.48 5.79
N GLN A 3 -4.84 -8.59 6.38
CA GLN A 3 -4.18 -8.64 7.69
C GLN A 3 -3.36 -9.94 7.80
N PRO A 4 -2.32 -9.99 8.64
CA PRO A 4 -1.59 -11.23 8.91
C PRO A 4 -2.51 -12.30 9.52
N SER A 5 -2.41 -13.54 9.05
CA SER A 5 -3.14 -14.68 9.64
C SER A 5 -2.60 -15.06 11.01
N ARG A 6 -1.28 -14.97 11.20
CA ARG A 6 -0.59 -15.24 12.47
C ARG A 6 0.58 -14.30 12.62
N ARG A 7 0.87 -13.89 13.86
CA ARG A 7 2.12 -13.18 14.21
C ARG A 7 2.73 -13.73 15.48
N LYS A 8 4.06 -13.68 15.56
CA LYS A 8 4.81 -14.03 16.77
C LYS A 8 4.50 -13.08 17.92
N TYR A 9 4.34 -11.79 17.63
CA TYR A 9 4.05 -10.76 18.63
C TYR A 9 2.76 -10.00 18.32
N ARG A 10 2.01 -9.65 19.37
CA ARG A 10 0.73 -8.94 19.25
C ARG A 10 0.89 -7.43 19.08
N LYS A 11 1.92 -6.84 19.68
CA LYS A 11 2.18 -5.38 19.71
C LYS A 11 3.64 -5.12 19.33
N GLU A 12 3.87 -4.08 18.54
CA GLU A 12 5.21 -3.68 18.09
C GLU A 12 5.46 -2.21 18.38
N GLN A 13 6.71 -1.83 18.66
CA GLN A 13 7.09 -0.43 18.85
C GLN A 13 6.85 0.40 17.57
N LYS A 14 6.65 1.72 17.71
CA LYS A 14 6.30 2.59 16.57
C LYS A 14 7.39 2.58 15.48
N GLY A 15 8.66 2.51 15.87
CA GLY A 15 9.80 2.61 14.96
C GLY A 15 9.89 3.97 14.25
N ARG A 16 10.72 4.01 13.20
CA ARG A 16 10.90 5.15 12.30
C ARG A 16 10.85 4.67 10.85
N ASN A 17 10.25 5.46 9.97
CA ASN A 17 10.19 5.18 8.54
C ASN A 17 11.18 6.09 7.80
N THR A 18 12.46 5.73 7.87
CA THR A 18 13.59 6.47 7.27
C THR A 18 14.11 5.75 6.02
N GLY A 19 14.97 6.45 5.26
CA GLY A 19 15.57 5.94 4.03
C GLY A 19 14.64 5.99 2.81
N ILE A 20 15.13 5.50 1.67
CA ILE A 20 14.35 5.29 0.46
C ILE A 20 14.27 3.78 0.16
N SER A 21 13.37 3.41 -0.76
CA SER A 21 13.28 2.04 -1.24
C SER A 21 14.43 1.80 -2.22
N HIS A 22 15.55 1.22 -1.76
CA HIS A 22 16.76 1.04 -2.59
C HIS A 22 16.85 -0.31 -3.30
N SER A 23 16.39 -1.42 -2.69
CA SER A 23 16.74 -2.77 -3.16
C SER A 23 15.56 -3.71 -3.44
N THR A 24 14.34 -3.42 -2.96
CA THR A 24 13.23 -4.38 -3.09
C THR A 24 11.91 -3.71 -3.41
N GLY A 25 11.32 -4.09 -4.55
CA GLY A 25 9.98 -3.67 -4.96
C GLY A 25 9.91 -2.24 -5.49
N THR A 26 10.98 -1.77 -6.13
CA THR A 26 11.04 -0.50 -6.87
C THR A 26 10.68 -0.66 -8.34
N ASN A 27 10.86 -1.85 -8.90
CA ASN A 27 10.61 -2.16 -10.30
C ASN A 27 9.26 -2.87 -10.42
N VAL A 28 8.62 -2.71 -11.58
CA VAL A 28 7.41 -3.47 -11.94
C VAL A 28 7.86 -4.89 -12.28
N SER A 29 7.41 -5.89 -11.54
CA SER A 29 7.94 -7.26 -11.66
C SER A 29 6.97 -8.25 -12.29
N PHE A 30 5.67 -8.03 -12.12
CA PHE A 30 4.60 -8.94 -12.57
C PHE A 30 3.83 -8.36 -13.73
N GLY A 31 3.30 -7.14 -13.59
CA GLY A 31 2.49 -6.48 -14.61
C GLY A 31 3.28 -5.70 -15.65
N GLU A 32 2.57 -5.02 -16.54
CA GLU A 32 3.13 -4.08 -17.53
C GLU A 32 3.19 -2.65 -16.97
N PHE A 33 2.23 -2.30 -16.11
CA PHE A 33 2.10 -0.98 -15.52
C PHE A 33 2.13 -1.05 -13.99
N GLY A 34 2.56 0.03 -13.34
CA GLY A 34 2.63 0.11 -11.89
C GLY A 34 2.32 1.50 -11.33
N LEU A 35 1.90 1.50 -10.06
CA LEU A 35 1.72 2.71 -9.26
C LEU A 35 2.81 2.78 -8.20
N LYS A 36 3.74 3.72 -8.36
CA LYS A 36 4.91 3.90 -7.49
C LYS A 36 4.69 5.03 -6.50
N ALA A 37 5.04 4.83 -5.23
CA ALA A 37 5.01 5.87 -4.21
C ALA A 37 6.16 6.86 -4.40
N VAL A 38 5.86 8.15 -4.46
CA VAL A 38 6.84 9.25 -4.47
C VAL A 38 7.08 9.74 -3.05
N ALA A 39 6.02 9.82 -2.25
CA ALA A 39 6.10 10.23 -0.85
C ALA A 39 6.19 9.04 0.11
N ARG A 40 6.59 9.33 1.36
CA ARG A 40 6.60 8.37 2.47
C ARG A 40 5.28 8.41 3.22
N GLY A 41 4.89 7.28 3.81
CA GLY A 41 3.68 7.26 4.63
C GLY A 41 3.34 5.89 5.19
N ARG A 42 2.17 5.82 5.82
CA ARG A 42 1.53 4.57 6.23
C ARG A 42 0.24 4.41 5.45
N ILE A 43 0.06 3.25 4.84
CA ILE A 43 -1.19 2.92 4.15
C ILE A 43 -1.91 1.86 4.99
N THR A 44 -3.15 2.16 5.38
CA THR A 44 -4.01 1.23 6.10
C THR A 44 -4.55 0.14 5.17
N ALA A 45 -4.91 -1.02 5.73
CA ALA A 45 -5.60 -2.07 4.97
C ALA A 45 -6.88 -1.58 4.26
N ARG A 46 -7.57 -0.57 4.82
CA ARG A 46 -8.77 0.06 4.22
C ARG A 46 -8.43 0.84 2.96
N GLN A 47 -7.36 1.64 3.02
CA GLN A 47 -6.87 2.41 1.87
C GLN A 47 -6.34 1.48 0.77
N ILE A 48 -5.67 0.38 1.14
CA ILE A 48 -5.22 -0.60 0.16
C ILE A 48 -6.41 -1.18 -0.62
N GLU A 49 -7.47 -1.55 0.11
CA GLU A 49 -8.67 -2.14 -0.48
C GLU A 49 -9.52 -1.11 -1.25
N SER A 50 -9.60 0.14 -0.80
CA SER A 50 -10.36 1.18 -1.50
C SER A 50 -9.72 1.54 -2.85
N ALA A 51 -8.40 1.65 -2.90
CA ALA A 51 -7.66 1.85 -4.15
C ALA A 51 -7.82 0.65 -5.10
N ARG A 52 -7.71 -0.59 -4.58
CA ARG A 52 -7.94 -1.81 -5.36
C ARG A 52 -9.33 -1.84 -5.98
N ARG A 53 -10.38 -1.58 -5.19
CA ARG A 53 -11.77 -1.54 -5.65
C ARG A 53 -11.98 -0.47 -6.73
N ALA A 54 -11.36 0.71 -6.60
CA ALA A 54 -11.45 1.76 -7.61
C ALA A 54 -10.89 1.30 -8.96
N MET A 55 -9.69 0.70 -8.97
CA MET A 55 -9.07 0.17 -10.19
C MET A 55 -9.89 -0.96 -10.80
N THR A 56 -10.27 -1.97 -10.01
CA THR A 56 -11.05 -3.12 -10.50
C THR A 56 -12.39 -2.70 -11.11
N ARG A 57 -13.04 -1.68 -10.54
CA ARG A 57 -14.28 -1.13 -11.10
C ARG A 57 -14.05 -0.41 -12.43
N HIS A 58 -12.99 0.39 -12.51
CA HIS A 58 -12.68 1.16 -13.73
C HIS A 58 -12.36 0.26 -14.92
N ILE A 59 -11.58 -0.80 -14.71
CA ILE A 59 -11.23 -1.78 -15.75
C ILE A 59 -12.35 -2.80 -16.01
N LYS A 60 -13.54 -2.62 -15.44
CA LYS A 60 -14.71 -3.52 -15.58
C LYS A 60 -14.39 -5.00 -15.29
N ARG A 61 -13.52 -5.25 -14.31
CA ARG A 61 -12.99 -6.59 -13.96
C ARG A 61 -12.20 -7.29 -15.09
N GLY A 62 -11.80 -6.58 -16.13
CA GLY A 62 -10.81 -7.04 -17.11
C GLY A 62 -9.37 -6.92 -16.57
N GLY A 63 -8.44 -7.63 -17.17
CA GLY A 63 -7.03 -7.60 -16.79
C GLY A 63 -6.74 -8.23 -15.42
N ARG A 64 -5.50 -8.07 -14.96
CA ARG A 64 -5.00 -8.58 -13.68
C ARG A 64 -4.41 -7.44 -12.86
N ILE A 65 -4.66 -7.45 -11.55
CA ILE A 65 -4.11 -6.47 -10.60
C ILE A 65 -3.33 -7.21 -9.53
N TRP A 66 -2.10 -6.76 -9.26
CA TRP A 66 -1.30 -7.20 -8.13
C TRP A 66 -1.23 -6.10 -7.08
N ILE A 67 -1.28 -6.52 -5.81
CA ILE A 67 -1.00 -5.66 -4.67
C ILE A 67 0.40 -6.02 -4.19
N ARG A 68 1.34 -5.09 -4.31
CA ARG A 68 2.76 -5.30 -3.96
C ARG A 68 3.08 -5.04 -2.49
N VAL A 69 2.12 -4.48 -1.76
CA VAL A 69 2.26 -4.09 -0.36
C VAL A 69 1.29 -4.86 0.52
N PHE A 70 1.74 -5.22 1.72
CA PHE A 70 0.94 -5.95 2.68
C PHE A 70 0.95 -5.22 4.03
N PRO A 71 -0.22 -5.04 4.68
CA PRO A 71 -0.29 -4.38 5.98
C PRO A 71 0.04 -5.38 7.09
N ASP A 72 1.30 -5.41 7.50
CA ASP A 72 1.86 -6.32 8.51
C ASP A 72 1.97 -5.68 9.91
N LYS A 73 2.19 -4.36 9.94
CA LYS A 73 2.49 -3.63 11.18
C LYS A 73 1.22 -3.28 11.96
N PRO A 74 1.12 -3.62 13.26
CA PRO A 74 -0.04 -3.26 14.07
C PRO A 74 0.06 -1.83 14.56
N ILE A 75 -1.06 -1.10 14.50
CA ILE A 75 -1.21 0.19 15.15
C ILE A 75 -2.10 0.03 16.37
N SER A 76 -1.55 0.38 17.52
CA SER A 76 -2.27 0.36 18.79
C SER A 76 -2.77 1.75 19.18
N ASN A 77 -4.01 1.83 19.66
CA ASN A 77 -4.56 3.05 20.25
C ASN A 77 -5.00 2.79 21.69
N LYS A 78 -4.97 3.84 22.50
CA LYS A 78 -5.66 3.84 23.79
C LYS A 78 -7.14 4.16 23.54
N PRO A 79 -8.06 3.56 24.30
CA PRO A 79 -9.46 3.95 24.26
C PRO A 79 -9.65 5.45 24.51
N ALA A 80 -10.78 6.00 24.09
CA ALA A 80 -11.15 7.36 24.48
C ALA A 80 -11.31 7.45 26.00
N GLU A 81 -11.15 8.65 26.56
CA GLU A 81 -11.48 8.98 27.96
C GLU A 81 -10.59 8.31 29.04
N VAL A 82 -9.49 7.64 28.65
CA VAL A 82 -8.53 7.05 29.61
C VAL A 82 -7.27 7.91 29.81
N ARG A 83 -6.72 7.88 31.03
CA ARG A 83 -5.46 8.57 31.36
C ARG A 83 -4.22 7.91 30.72
N MET A 84 -3.11 8.65 30.75
CA MET A 84 -1.78 8.14 30.39
C MET A 84 -1.30 7.07 31.41
N GLY A 85 -0.34 6.21 31.05
CA GLY A 85 0.09 5.07 31.88
C GLY A 85 -0.64 3.75 31.60
N ASN A 86 -0.61 2.79 32.53
CA ASN A 86 -1.30 1.47 32.45
C ASN A 86 -0.96 0.61 31.21
N GLY A 87 0.25 0.80 30.67
CA GLY A 87 0.74 0.02 29.54
C GLY A 87 0.23 0.47 28.17
N LYS A 88 0.55 -0.34 27.16
CA LYS A 88 0.28 -0.03 25.76
C LYS A 88 -1.14 -0.40 25.37
N GLY A 89 -1.81 0.45 24.60
CA GLY A 89 -3.15 0.22 24.06
C GLY A 89 -3.30 -1.04 23.19
N ASN A 90 -4.53 -1.32 22.77
CA ASN A 90 -4.84 -2.50 21.96
C ASN A 90 -4.60 -2.24 20.46
N PRO A 91 -4.13 -3.23 19.67
CA PRO A 91 -4.05 -3.10 18.23
C PRO A 91 -5.44 -2.93 17.60
N GLU A 92 -5.64 -1.83 16.87
CA GLU A 92 -6.91 -1.49 16.22
C GLU A 92 -6.90 -1.84 14.72
N TYR A 93 -5.80 -1.54 14.04
CA TYR A 93 -5.68 -1.76 12.61
C TYR A 93 -4.24 -2.04 12.20
N TYR A 94 -4.08 -2.49 10.95
CA TYR A 94 -2.79 -2.80 10.36
C TYR A 94 -2.45 -1.79 9.26
N VAL A 95 -1.15 -1.50 9.16
CA VAL A 95 -0.61 -0.60 8.14
C VAL A 95 0.58 -1.23 7.43
N ALA A 96 0.76 -0.85 6.17
CA ALA A 96 2.01 -1.03 5.45
C ALA A 96 2.85 0.25 5.60
N GLU A 97 4.12 0.12 5.97
CA GLU A 97 5.06 1.25 5.96
C GLU A 97 5.66 1.42 4.57
N ILE A 98 5.42 2.59 3.98
CA ILE A 98 5.82 2.89 2.61
C ILE A 98 6.96 3.89 2.60
N ARG A 99 8.01 3.54 1.86
CA ARG A 99 9.15 4.41 1.55
C ARG A 99 9.03 4.93 0.12
N PRO A 100 9.58 6.12 -0.18
CA PRO A 100 9.68 6.62 -1.54
C PRO A 100 10.34 5.60 -2.47
N GLY A 101 9.81 5.46 -3.68
CA GLY A 101 10.27 4.53 -4.71
C GLY A 101 9.56 3.17 -4.72
N LYS A 102 8.77 2.83 -3.71
CA LYS A 102 8.08 1.52 -3.62
C LYS A 102 6.91 1.43 -4.62
N VAL A 103 6.85 0.36 -5.39
CA VAL A 103 5.67 0.01 -6.22
C VAL A 103 4.59 -0.57 -5.31
N LEU A 104 3.39 0.00 -5.38
CA LEU A 104 2.25 -0.34 -4.54
C LEU A 104 1.31 -1.34 -5.22
N TYR A 105 1.05 -1.10 -6.51
CA TYR A 105 0.17 -1.91 -7.33
C TYR A 105 0.78 -2.10 -8.70
N GLU A 106 0.42 -3.21 -9.33
CA GLU A 106 0.73 -3.48 -10.72
C GLU A 106 -0.51 -3.93 -11.47
N MET A 107 -0.53 -3.70 -12.78
CA MET A 107 -1.65 -4.04 -13.66
C MET A 107 -1.13 -4.58 -14.99
N ASP A 108 -1.89 -5.53 -15.56
CA ASP A 108 -1.61 -6.21 -16.81
C ASP A 108 -2.90 -6.51 -17.57
N GLY A 109 -2.81 -6.68 -18.89
CA GLY A 109 -3.94 -7.08 -19.76
C GLY A 109 -4.95 -5.96 -20.02
N VAL A 110 -4.50 -4.70 -19.99
CA VAL A 110 -5.30 -3.50 -20.32
C VAL A 110 -4.44 -2.51 -21.11
N GLY A 111 -5.06 -1.64 -21.93
CA GLY A 111 -4.32 -0.58 -22.62
C GLY A 111 -3.77 0.48 -21.66
N GLU A 112 -2.68 1.16 -22.05
CA GLU A 112 -2.00 2.16 -21.20
C GLU A 112 -2.94 3.28 -20.76
N GLU A 113 -3.76 3.80 -21.66
CA GLU A 113 -4.70 4.90 -21.35
C GLU A 113 -5.67 4.50 -20.23
N LEU A 114 -6.23 3.28 -20.32
CA LEU A 114 -7.13 2.74 -19.30
C LEU A 114 -6.38 2.48 -17.98
N ALA A 115 -5.14 1.98 -18.04
CA ALA A 115 -4.32 1.77 -16.86
C ALA A 115 -4.00 3.08 -16.14
N ARG A 116 -3.62 4.11 -16.90
CA ARG A 116 -3.27 5.44 -16.37
C ARG A 116 -4.45 6.07 -15.65
N GLU A 117 -5.65 5.98 -16.23
CA GLU A 117 -6.86 6.49 -15.61
C GLU A 117 -7.29 5.67 -14.37
N ALA A 118 -7.19 4.33 -14.44
CA ALA A 118 -7.44 3.47 -13.28
C ALA A 118 -6.50 3.82 -12.11
N PHE A 119 -5.22 4.04 -12.39
CA PHE A 119 -4.23 4.42 -11.38
C PHE A 119 -4.42 5.83 -10.83
N ARG A 120 -4.89 6.79 -11.65
CA ARG A 120 -5.30 8.12 -11.20
C ARG A 120 -6.41 8.04 -10.15
N LEU A 121 -7.41 7.21 -10.40
CA LEU A 121 -8.52 6.97 -9.46
C LEU A 121 -8.06 6.26 -8.18
N ALA A 122 -7.12 5.32 -8.28
CA ALA A 122 -6.50 4.69 -7.10
C ALA A 122 -5.68 5.67 -6.28
N ALA A 123 -4.88 6.52 -6.92
CA ALA A 123 -4.04 7.53 -6.26
C ALA A 123 -4.88 8.44 -5.37
N ALA A 124 -6.07 8.86 -5.81
CA ALA A 124 -7.02 9.66 -5.03
C ALA A 124 -7.52 8.97 -3.74
N LYS A 125 -7.32 7.66 -3.59
CA LYS A 125 -7.68 6.90 -2.36
C LYS A 125 -6.51 6.71 -1.40
N LEU A 126 -5.30 7.07 -1.82
CA LEU A 126 -4.08 6.90 -1.05
C LEU A 126 -3.68 8.21 -0.36
N PRO A 127 -3.11 8.16 0.86
CA PRO A 127 -2.72 9.34 1.61
C PRO A 127 -1.34 9.88 1.21
N LEU A 128 -0.80 9.48 0.05
CA LEU A 128 0.57 9.82 -0.36
C LEU A 128 0.65 10.01 -1.87
N ALA A 129 1.56 10.89 -2.30
CA ALA A 129 1.82 11.14 -3.71
C ALA A 129 2.37 9.90 -4.41
N THR A 130 1.82 9.59 -5.57
CA THR A 130 2.18 8.43 -6.40
C THR A 130 2.44 8.85 -7.83
N THR A 131 3.25 8.08 -8.56
CA THR A 131 3.51 8.25 -9.98
C THR A 131 3.25 6.95 -10.73
N PHE A 132 2.84 7.08 -11.99
CA PHE A 132 2.65 5.96 -12.91
C PHE A 132 4.01 5.51 -13.44
N VAL A 133 4.22 4.20 -13.55
CA VAL A 133 5.44 3.63 -14.12
C VAL A 133 5.10 2.51 -15.09
N VAL A 134 5.86 2.40 -16.17
CA VAL A 134 5.79 1.30 -17.13
C VAL A 134 6.95 0.34 -16.84
N ARG A 135 6.73 -0.95 -17.08
CA ARG A 135 7.79 -1.96 -16.98
C ARG A 135 8.88 -1.67 -18.01
N GLN A 136 10.11 -1.53 -17.53
CA GLN A 136 11.30 -1.43 -18.39
C GLN A 136 11.94 -2.81 -18.49
N VAL A 137 12.26 -3.25 -19.71
CA VAL A 137 13.01 -4.49 -19.95
C VAL A 137 14.50 -4.14 -19.91
N GLY A 138 15.26 -4.70 -18.95
CA GLY A 138 16.72 -4.53 -18.86
C GLY A 138 17.29 -3.77 -17.65
N GLN A 139 16.53 -3.64 -16.55
CA GLN A 139 17.01 -3.13 -15.24
C GLN A 139 16.82 -4.15 -14.11
#